data_AF-A0A661KP62-F1
#
_entry.id   AF-A0A661KP62-F1
#
_cell.length_a   1.000
_cell.length_b   1.000
_cell.length_c   1.000
_cell.angle_alpha   90.00
_cell.angle_beta   90.00
_cell.angle_gamma   90.00
#
_symmetry.space_group_name_H-M   'P 1'
#
loop_
_entity.id
_entity.type
_entity.pdbx_description
1 polymer ?
#
loop_
_entity_poly.entity_id
_entity_poly.type
_entity_poly.pdbx_seq_one_letter_code
_entity_poly.pdbx_strand_id
1 'polypeptide(L)'
;MAKKAIKILGIFLVLGLALFIRLKDLHHWQKYRQYCYYKGQPLLTTLDAYYHLRLARDIIQGNYKARDEKRCPPDYIARPKVPPLLSILAAYLSKFSGLSLNWIGL
;
A
#
# COMPACT_ATOMS: atom_id res chain seq x y z
N MET A 1 14.54 -21.56 29.18
CA MET A 1 14.41 -20.14 28.80
C MET A 1 15.32 -19.74 27.63
N ALA A 2 16.63 -20.03 27.66
CA ALA A 2 17.59 -19.65 26.60
C ALA A 2 17.18 -20.07 25.17
N LYS A 3 16.70 -21.31 24.97
CA LYS A 3 16.24 -21.78 23.65
C LYS A 3 15.07 -20.98 23.07
N LYS A 4 14.17 -20.46 23.92
CA LYS A 4 13.03 -19.62 23.49
C LYS A 4 13.52 -18.22 23.10
N ALA A 5 14.43 -17.65 23.87
CA ALA A 5 15.04 -16.36 23.57
C ALA A 5 15.80 -16.39 22.23
N ILE A 6 16.59 -17.44 21.97
CA ILE A 6 17.31 -17.62 20.70
C ILE A 6 16.34 -17.71 19.52
N LYS A 7 15.22 -18.44 19.66
CA LYS A 7 14.19 -18.51 18.61
C LYS A 7 13.54 -17.16 18.33
N ILE A 8 13.18 -16.42 19.38
CA ILE A 8 12.59 -15.08 19.26
C ILE A 8 13.59 -14.13 18.58
N LEU A 9 14.84 -14.14 19.00
CA LEU A 9 15.91 -13.37 18.37
C LEU A 9 16.05 -13.72 16.88
N GLY A 10 16.06 -15.01 16.55
CA GLY A 10 16.11 -15.47 15.17
C GLY A 10 14.93 -14.94 14.33
N ILE A 11 13.70 -14.97 14.86
CA ILE A 11 12.52 -14.42 14.17
C ILE A 11 12.69 -12.92 13.91
N PHE A 12 13.08 -12.14 14.93
CA PHE A 12 13.29 -10.70 14.76
C PHE A 12 14.40 -10.39 13.76
N LEU A 13 15.48 -11.18 13.75
CA LEU A 13 16.57 -11.01 12.80
C LEU A 13 16.10 -11.27 11.36
N VAL A 14 15.32 -12.33 11.13
CA VAL A 14 14.75 -12.61 9.80
C VAL A 14 13.77 -11.53 9.36
N LEU A 15 12.88 -11.07 10.26
CA LEU A 15 11.95 -9.98 9.96
C LEU A 15 12.69 -8.67 9.64
N GLY A 16 13.71 -8.34 10.44
CA GLY A 16 14.55 -7.17 10.23
C GLY A 16 15.29 -7.22 8.90
N LEU A 17 15.87 -8.37 8.55
CA LEU A 17 16.55 -8.56 7.27
C LEU A 17 15.58 -8.46 6.08
N ALA A 18 14.41 -9.08 6.17
CA ALA A 18 13.38 -8.99 5.13
C ALA A 18 12.92 -7.54 4.91
N LEU A 19 12.68 -6.80 5.99
CA LEU A 19 12.32 -5.39 5.92
C LEU A 19 13.46 -4.54 5.35
N PHE A 20 14.70 -4.78 5.76
CA PHE A 20 15.87 -4.09 5.22
C PHE A 20 16.00 -4.28 3.71
N ILE A 21 15.87 -5.52 3.22
CA ILE A 21 15.93 -5.82 1.78
C ILE A 21 14.83 -5.09 1.01
N ARG A 22 13.63 -4.95 1.59
CA ARG A 22 12.50 -4.23 0.96
C ARG A 22 12.69 -2.70 0.99
N LEU A 23 13.23 -2.15 2.07
CA LEU A 23 13.37 -0.70 2.27
C LEU A 23 14.67 -0.11 1.72
N LYS A 24 15.71 -0.91 1.44
CA LYS A 24 16.99 -0.40 0.90
C LYS A 24 16.80 0.40 -0.40
N ASP A 25 15.81 0.03 -1.21
CA ASP A 25 15.54 0.67 -2.50
C ASP A 25 15.00 2.09 -2.32
N LEU A 26 14.44 2.44 -1.16
CA LEU A 26 14.04 3.81 -0.84
C LEU A 26 15.20 4.80 -0.94
N HIS A 27 16.40 4.38 -0.56
CA HIS A 27 17.59 5.23 -0.70
C HIS A 27 17.86 5.56 -2.18
N HIS A 28 17.74 4.56 -3.04
CA HIS A 28 17.89 4.75 -4.48
C HIS A 28 16.78 5.65 -5.03
N TRP A 29 15.54 5.48 -4.58
CA TRP A 29 14.41 6.31 -5.02
C TRP A 29 14.55 7.76 -4.59
N GLN A 30 15.09 8.02 -3.40
CA GLN A 30 15.41 9.36 -2.94
C GLN A 30 16.46 10.03 -3.85
N LYS A 31 17.50 9.29 -4.24
CA LYS A 31 18.54 9.78 -5.17
C LYS A 31 17.98 10.11 -6.55
N TYR A 32 16.98 9.36 -7.04
CA TYR A 32 16.38 9.54 -8.36
C TYR A 32 14.92 10.01 -8.28
N ARG A 33 14.68 10.98 -7.38
CA ARG A 33 13.34 11.47 -7.06
C ARG A 33 12.52 11.91 -8.26
N GLN A 34 13.15 12.50 -9.27
CA GLN A 34 12.48 12.97 -10.50
C GLN A 34 11.78 11.85 -11.28
N TYR A 35 12.18 10.59 -11.10
CA TYR A 35 11.58 9.43 -11.76
C TYR A 35 10.70 8.61 -10.82
N CYS A 36 11.05 8.53 -9.54
CA CYS A 36 10.36 7.68 -8.57
C CYS A 36 9.23 8.39 -7.80
N TYR A 37 9.13 9.72 -7.90
CA TYR A 37 8.15 10.52 -7.16
C TYR A 37 7.34 11.43 -8.08
N TYR A 38 6.08 11.62 -7.74
CA TYR A 38 5.20 12.62 -8.34
C TYR A 38 4.60 13.50 -7.24
N LYS A 39 4.74 14.82 -7.36
CA LYS A 39 4.29 15.81 -6.36
C LYS A 39 4.72 15.47 -4.91
N GLY A 40 5.96 15.01 -4.76
CA GLY A 40 6.53 14.65 -3.45
C GLY A 40 6.07 13.31 -2.86
N GLN A 41 5.25 12.54 -3.59
CA GLN A 41 4.80 11.21 -3.18
C GLN A 41 5.46 10.12 -4.02
N PRO A 42 5.79 8.95 -3.44
CA PRO A 42 6.36 7.87 -4.21
C PRO A 42 5.34 7.33 -5.23
N LEU A 43 5.85 6.92 -6.39
CA LEU A 43 5.08 6.17 -7.37
C LEU A 43 5.09 4.69 -6.98
N LEU A 44 3.95 4.03 -7.14
CA LEU A 44 3.84 2.59 -6.91
C LEU A 44 4.55 1.83 -8.03
N THR A 45 5.15 0.69 -7.68
CA THR A 45 5.92 -0.13 -8.61
C THR A 45 5.06 -1.00 -9.52
N THR A 46 3.78 -1.16 -9.20
CA THR A 46 2.84 -2.00 -9.95
C THR A 46 1.55 -1.23 -10.27
N LEU A 47 0.96 -1.53 -11.43
CA LEU A 47 -0.23 -0.81 -11.90
C LEU A 47 -1.51 -1.18 -11.13
N ASP A 48 -1.60 -2.43 -10.67
CA ASP A 48 -2.70 -2.95 -9.85
C ASP A 48 -2.77 -2.28 -8.46
N ALA A 49 -1.63 -1.85 -7.90
CA ALA A 49 -1.60 -1.14 -6.62
C ALA A 49 -2.45 0.14 -6.67
N TYR A 50 -2.46 0.86 -7.80
CA TYR A 50 -3.30 2.05 -7.97
C TYR A 50 -4.80 1.75 -7.92
N TYR A 51 -5.23 0.57 -8.39
CA TYR A 51 -6.61 0.14 -8.26
C TYR A 51 -6.98 -0.02 -6.78
N HIS A 52 -6.14 -0.71 -6.00
CA HIS A 52 -6.37 -0.89 -4.56
C HIS A 52 -6.33 0.42 -3.78
N LEU A 53 -5.36 1.31 -4.06
CA LEU A 53 -5.31 2.62 -3.41
C LEU A 53 -6.48 3.53 -3.80
N ARG A 54 -7.02 3.39 -5.02
CA ARG A 54 -8.25 4.11 -5.40
C ARG A 54 -9.44 3.63 -4.59
N LEU A 55 -9.60 2.31 -4.40
CA LEU A 55 -10.65 1.78 -3.54
C LEU A 55 -10.45 2.23 -2.08
N ALA A 56 -9.22 2.23 -1.58
CA ALA A 56 -8.89 2.72 -0.24
C ALA A 56 -9.27 4.20 -0.07
N ARG A 57 -8.97 5.04 -1.08
CA ARG A 57 -9.39 6.45 -1.12
C ARG A 57 -10.91 6.59 -1.09
N ASP A 58 -11.61 5.85 -1.94
CA ASP A 58 -13.07 5.91 -2.01
C ASP A 58 -13.69 5.45 -0.67
N ILE A 59 -13.09 4.48 0.04
CA ILE A 59 -13.49 4.08 1.40
C ILE A 59 -13.28 5.22 2.40
N ILE A 60 -12.08 5.84 2.43
CA ILE A 60 -11.78 6.97 3.32
C ILE A 60 -12.76 8.13 3.10
N GLN A 61 -13.12 8.40 1.85
CA GLN A 61 -14.00 9.50 1.45
C GLN A 61 -15.49 9.18 1.58
N GLY A 62 -15.88 7.94 1.92
CA GLY A 62 -17.28 7.51 1.95
C GLY A 62 -17.93 7.37 0.56
N ASN A 63 -17.13 7.29 -0.50
CA ASN A 63 -17.56 7.26 -1.91
C ASN A 63 -17.44 5.88 -2.57
N TYR A 64 -17.26 4.80 -1.80
CA TYR A 64 -17.24 3.45 -2.34
C TYR A 64 -18.64 3.04 -2.83
N LYS A 65 -18.83 3.00 -4.15
CA LYS A 65 -20.10 2.64 -4.81
C LYS A 65 -20.04 1.26 -5.46
N ALA A 66 -21.20 0.67 -5.73
CA ALA A 66 -21.32 -0.63 -6.40
C ALA A 66 -20.89 -0.62 -7.88
N ARG A 67 -20.91 0.54 -8.57
CA ARG A 67 -20.51 0.68 -9.98
C ARG A 67 -19.22 1.48 -10.10
N ASP A 68 -18.30 1.02 -10.94
CA ASP A 68 -17.03 1.69 -11.22
C ASP A 68 -17.12 2.52 -12.50
N GLU A 69 -17.53 3.77 -12.36
CA GLU A 69 -17.68 4.71 -13.49
C GLU A 69 -16.33 5.08 -14.15
N LYS A 70 -15.21 4.72 -13.53
CA LYS A 70 -13.85 5.04 -14.01
C LYS A 70 -13.18 3.88 -14.74
N ARG A 71 -13.91 2.80 -15.03
CA ARG A 71 -13.37 1.61 -15.71
C ARG A 71 -14.33 1.16 -16.80
N CYS A 72 -13.79 0.78 -17.95
CA CYS A 72 -14.55 0.23 -19.08
C CYS A 72 -15.75 1.10 -19.53
N PRO A 73 -15.61 2.43 -19.71
CA PRO A 73 -16.69 3.19 -20.32
C PRO A 73 -16.92 2.71 -21.77
N PRO A 74 -18.17 2.63 -22.26
CA PRO A 74 -19.41 3.07 -21.61
C PRO A 74 -20.13 1.98 -20.78
N ASP A 75 -19.65 0.73 -20.79
CA ASP A 75 -20.34 -0.38 -20.13
C ASP A 75 -20.27 -0.27 -18.60
N TYR A 76 -19.11 0.16 -18.13
CA TYR A 76 -18.69 0.21 -16.73
C TYR A 76 -18.70 -1.17 -16.06
N ILE A 77 -18.01 -1.30 -14.91
CA ILE A 77 -17.88 -2.61 -14.24
C ILE A 77 -18.40 -2.52 -12.81
N ALA A 78 -19.07 -3.56 -12.35
CA ALA A 78 -19.47 -3.69 -10.95
C ALA A 78 -18.24 -3.86 -10.05
N ARG A 79 -18.20 -3.12 -8.94
CA ARG A 79 -17.21 -3.32 -7.88
C ARG A 79 -17.66 -4.47 -6.98
N PRO A 80 -16.72 -5.18 -6.32
CA PRO A 80 -17.05 -6.15 -5.29
C PRO A 80 -17.94 -5.53 -4.21
N LYS A 81 -18.99 -6.25 -3.78
CA LYS A 81 -19.89 -5.80 -2.70
C LYS A 81 -19.11 -5.56 -1.40
N VAL A 82 -18.18 -6.45 -1.08
CA VAL A 82 -17.22 -6.28 0.03
C VAL A 82 -15.90 -5.78 -0.58
N PRO A 83 -15.40 -4.60 -0.16
CA PRO A 83 -14.13 -4.10 -0.68
C PRO A 83 -12.97 -5.09 -0.39
N PRO A 84 -11.96 -5.19 -1.27
CA PRO A 84 -10.82 -6.06 -1.04
C PRO A 84 -10.10 -5.71 0.26
N LEU A 85 -9.70 -6.73 1.03
CA LEU A 85 -9.05 -6.57 2.34
C LEU A 85 -7.85 -5.61 2.29
N LEU A 86 -7.03 -5.69 1.25
CA LEU A 86 -5.87 -4.81 1.05
C LEU A 86 -6.27 -3.33 1.02
N SER A 87 -7.39 -3.00 0.36
CA SER A 87 -7.89 -1.63 0.26
C SER A 87 -8.43 -1.12 1.59
N ILE A 88 -9.07 -2.01 2.37
CA ILE A 88 -9.56 -1.71 3.71
C ILE A 88 -8.38 -1.45 4.65
N LEU A 89 -7.39 -2.35 4.68
CA LEU A 89 -6.18 -2.19 5.49
C LEU A 89 -5.44 -0.90 5.13
N ALA A 90 -5.25 -0.62 3.85
CA ALA A 90 -4.62 0.62 3.41
C ALA A 90 -5.39 1.87 3.85
N ALA A 91 -6.72 1.83 3.79
CA ALA A 91 -7.57 2.91 4.25
C ALA A 91 -7.41 3.18 5.76
N TYR A 92 -7.45 2.12 6.58
CA TYR A 92 -7.29 2.23 8.03
C TYR A 92 -5.87 2.65 8.43
N LEU A 93 -4.83 2.07 7.80
CA LEU A 93 -3.45 2.44 8.05
C LEU A 93 -3.19 3.91 7.69
N SER A 94 -3.71 4.38 6.55
CA SER A 94 -3.57 5.79 6.16
C SER A 94 -4.30 6.72 7.12
N LYS A 95 -5.53 6.38 7.54
CA LYS A 95 -6.31 7.18 8.50
C LYS A 95 -5.66 7.25 9.88
N PHE A 96 -5.07 6.15 10.34
CA PHE A 96 -4.45 6.08 11.67
C PHE A 96 -3.03 6.69 11.72
N SER A 97 -2.20 6.42 10.70
CA SER A 97 -0.82 6.92 10.66
C SER A 97 -0.68 8.35 10.17
N GLY A 98 -1.69 8.89 9.47
CA GLY A 98 -1.60 10.17 8.77
C GLY A 98 -0.73 10.13 7.50
N LEU A 99 -0.17 8.97 7.15
CA LEU A 99 0.61 8.80 5.92
C LEU A 99 -0.33 8.78 4.71
N SER A 100 0.12 9.36 3.61
CA SER A 100 -0.61 9.29 2.34
C SER A 100 -0.74 7.84 1.86
N LEU A 101 -1.81 7.52 1.15
CA LEU A 101 -2.02 6.18 0.56
C LEU A 101 -0.83 5.70 -0.28
N ASN A 102 -0.15 6.58 -1.01
CA ASN A 102 1.01 6.20 -1.82
C ASN A 102 2.21 5.72 -0.99
N TRP A 103 2.38 6.24 0.23
CA TRP A 103 3.38 5.74 1.18
C TRP A 103 2.97 4.41 1.81
N ILE A 104 1.67 4.20 2.04
CA ILE A 104 1.13 2.92 2.55
C ILE A 104 1.21 1.82 1.49
N GLY A 105 1.11 2.17 0.21
CA GLY A 105 1.16 1.23 -0.91
C GLY A 105 2.56 0.75 -1.30
N LEU A 106 3.61 1.17 -0.58
CA LEU A 106 4.99 0.79 -0.86
C LEU A 106 5.41 -0.50 -0.15
#